data_AF-A0A8B8QAZ7-F1
#
_entry.id   AF-A0A8B8QAZ7-F1
#
_cell.length_a   1.000
_cell.length_b   1.000
_cell.length_c   1.000
_cell.angle_alpha   90.00
_cell.angle_beta   90.00
_cell.angle_gamma   90.00
#
_symmetry.space_group_name_H-M   'P 1'
#
loop_
_entity.id
_entity.type
_entity.pdbx_description
1 polymer ?
#
loop_
_entity_poly.entity_id
_entity_poly.type
_entity_poly.pdbx_seq_one_letter_code
_entity_poly.pdbx_strand_id
1 'polypeptide(L)'
;MAGLFDKQAETYLQARPTYPSYVHTPQSMTEDEMVALMGGENRVDLITVATAVHWFDLPKFDKLAKHLLRKPGGHEGKPMQLEIPKELLFEGYLKFLKSSSAFAFAKEQGVDLLSKEVIEELESSWGGPSKVRTVTYKAFMLAGTVTK
;
A
#
# COMPACT_ATOMS: atom_id res chain seq x y z
N MET A 1 10.17 14.58 0.22
CA MET A 1 9.37 13.34 0.05
C MET A 1 9.23 12.90 -1.40
N ALA A 2 8.99 13.77 -2.39
CA ALA A 2 8.87 13.38 -3.81
C ALA A 2 9.99 12.44 -4.31
N GLY A 3 11.27 12.78 -4.08
CA GLY A 3 12.40 11.96 -4.55
C GLY A 3 12.62 10.62 -3.81
N LEU A 4 11.94 10.35 -2.70
CA LEU A 4 11.98 9.03 -2.06
C LEU A 4 11.12 8.02 -2.83
N PHE A 5 9.99 8.50 -3.38
CA PHE A 5 9.04 7.66 -4.10
C PHE A 5 9.54 7.28 -5.48
N ASP A 6 10.23 8.19 -6.18
CA ASP A 6 10.84 7.87 -7.48
C ASP A 6 11.86 6.74 -7.35
N LYS A 7 12.72 6.79 -6.32
CA LYS A 7 13.70 5.73 -6.01
C LYS A 7 13.02 4.40 -5.64
N GLN A 8 11.93 4.45 -4.88
CA GLN A 8 11.15 3.26 -4.55
C GLN A 8 10.49 2.67 -5.80
N ALA A 9 9.90 3.50 -6.65
CA ALA A 9 9.29 3.08 -7.90
C ALA A 9 10.31 2.40 -8.83
N GLU A 10 11.52 2.96 -8.97
CA GLU A 10 12.62 2.34 -9.71
C GLU A 10 13.01 0.96 -9.15
N THR A 11 13.08 0.83 -7.82
CA THR A 11 13.38 -0.44 -7.15
C THR A 11 12.27 -1.47 -7.42
N TYR A 12 11.00 -1.08 -7.32
CA TYR A 12 9.86 -1.93 -7.67
C TYR A 12 9.89 -2.33 -9.14
N LEU A 13 10.25 -1.40 -10.04
CA LEU A 13 10.38 -1.71 -11.46
C LEU A 13 11.40 -2.82 -11.71
N GLN A 14 12.53 -2.83 -11.01
CA GLN A 14 13.54 -3.88 -11.17
C GLN A 14 13.11 -5.24 -10.59
N ALA A 15 12.42 -5.23 -9.44
CA ALA A 15 12.07 -6.44 -8.72
C ALA A 15 10.71 -7.07 -9.12
N ARG A 16 9.91 -6.38 -9.94
CA ARG A 16 8.53 -6.82 -10.23
C ARG A 16 8.47 -8.10 -11.08
N PRO A 17 7.49 -8.97 -10.82
CA PRO A 17 7.11 -10.02 -11.77
C PRO A 17 6.75 -9.43 -13.14
N THR A 18 7.00 -10.19 -14.21
CA THR A 18 6.59 -9.80 -15.58
C THR A 18 5.08 -9.92 -15.80
N TYR A 19 4.38 -10.63 -14.91
CA TYR A 19 2.93 -10.70 -14.84
C TYR A 19 2.48 -10.55 -13.37
N PRO A 20 1.53 -9.63 -13.07
CA PRO A 20 0.76 -8.81 -14.00
C PRO A 20 1.55 -7.65 -14.67
N SER A 21 1.03 -7.14 -15.80
CA SER A 21 1.60 -5.99 -16.51
C SER A 21 1.62 -4.74 -15.62
N TYR A 22 2.78 -4.08 -15.53
CA TYR A 22 2.94 -2.83 -14.78
C TYR A 22 3.03 -1.64 -15.73
N VAL A 23 2.30 -0.58 -15.41
CA VAL A 23 2.39 0.70 -16.11
C VAL A 23 2.62 1.82 -15.11
N HIS A 24 3.62 2.66 -15.40
CA HIS A 24 3.86 3.89 -14.64
C HIS A 24 3.01 5.02 -15.22
N THR A 25 2.18 5.65 -14.38
CA THR A 25 1.35 6.81 -14.75
C THR A 25 1.92 8.08 -14.12
N PRO A 26 2.71 8.88 -14.84
CA PRO A 26 3.29 10.11 -14.29
C PRO A 26 2.21 11.13 -13.95
N GLN A 27 2.51 12.06 -13.03
CA GLN A 27 1.57 13.11 -12.61
C GLN A 27 1.11 14.02 -13.75
N SER A 28 1.92 14.14 -14.81
CA SER A 28 1.61 14.93 -16.01
C SER A 28 0.63 14.24 -16.97
N MET A 29 0.33 12.95 -16.77
CA MET A 29 -0.59 12.19 -17.61
C MET A 29 -2.02 12.74 -17.47
N THR A 30 -2.67 12.96 -18.60
CA THR A 30 -4.07 13.42 -18.66
C THR A 30 -5.05 12.28 -18.34
N GLU A 31 -6.30 12.64 -18.04
CA GLU A 31 -7.35 11.64 -17.78
C GLU A 31 -7.63 10.78 -19.02
N ASP A 32 -7.67 11.38 -20.22
CA ASP A 32 -7.95 10.67 -21.47
C ASP A 32 -6.84 9.69 -21.83
N GLU A 33 -5.57 10.08 -21.65
CA GLU A 33 -4.42 9.19 -21.83
C GLU A 33 -4.48 8.01 -20.86
N MET A 34 -4.85 8.25 -19.60
CA MET A 34 -4.99 7.19 -18.59
C MET A 34 -6.13 6.24 -18.96
N VAL A 35 -7.28 6.75 -19.41
CA VAL A 35 -8.42 5.92 -19.85
C VAL A 35 -8.04 5.07 -21.05
N ALA A 36 -7.39 5.67 -22.06
CA ALA A 36 -6.90 4.95 -23.24
C ALA A 36 -5.91 3.84 -22.86
N LEU A 37 -4.98 4.13 -21.95
CA LEU A 37 -3.99 3.19 -21.45
C LEU A 37 -4.61 1.98 -20.73
N MET A 38 -5.73 2.19 -20.02
CA MET A 38 -6.48 1.13 -19.34
C MET A 38 -7.44 0.36 -20.27
N GLY A 39 -7.38 0.61 -21.58
CA GLY A 39 -8.16 -0.08 -22.60
C GLY A 39 -9.46 0.62 -23.02
N GLY A 40 -9.71 1.83 -22.50
CA GLY A 40 -10.91 2.63 -22.77
C GLY A 40 -11.95 2.59 -21.66
N GLU A 41 -13.03 3.34 -21.85
CA GLU A 41 -14.13 3.41 -20.88
C GLU A 41 -14.86 2.08 -20.72
N ASN A 42 -15.32 1.80 -19.50
CA ASN A 42 -16.14 0.64 -19.16
C ASN A 42 -15.47 -0.70 -19.51
N ARG A 43 -14.16 -0.82 -19.31
CA ARG A 43 -13.39 -2.04 -19.63
C ARG A 43 -12.84 -2.79 -18.43
N VAL A 44 -12.75 -2.11 -17.28
CA VAL A 44 -12.18 -2.64 -16.05
C VAL A 44 -13.26 -3.32 -15.21
N ASP A 45 -12.98 -4.55 -14.77
CA ASP A 45 -13.87 -5.33 -13.90
C ASP A 45 -13.66 -5.03 -12.41
N LEU A 46 -12.42 -4.74 -12.00
CA LEU A 46 -12.04 -4.55 -10.61
C LEU A 46 -10.92 -3.50 -10.51
N ILE A 47 -11.09 -2.54 -9.59
CA ILE A 47 -10.03 -1.62 -9.15
C ILE A 47 -9.76 -1.93 -7.68
N THR A 48 -8.49 -2.15 -7.33
CA THR A 48 -8.06 -2.35 -5.95
C THR A 48 -7.02 -1.31 -5.56
N VAL A 49 -7.21 -0.66 -4.43
CA VAL A 49 -6.18 0.19 -3.80
C VAL A 49 -5.82 -0.42 -2.45
N ALA A 50 -4.68 -1.10 -2.38
CA ALA A 50 -4.21 -1.71 -1.14
C ALA A 50 -3.22 -0.76 -0.45
N THR A 51 -3.60 -0.26 0.73
CA THR A 51 -2.82 0.62 1.66
C THR A 51 -2.60 2.08 1.25
N ALA A 52 -2.49 2.40 -0.04
CA ALA A 52 -2.00 3.71 -0.49
C ALA A 52 -3.05 4.80 -0.77
N VAL A 53 -4.35 4.52 -0.55
CA VAL A 53 -5.44 5.44 -0.95
C VAL A 53 -5.34 6.84 -0.31
N HIS A 54 -4.73 6.93 0.87
CA HIS A 54 -4.53 8.19 1.61
C HIS A 54 -3.59 9.18 0.91
N TRP A 55 -2.89 8.76 -0.15
CA TRP A 55 -2.06 9.64 -0.98
C TRP A 55 -2.80 10.23 -2.19
N PHE A 56 -4.04 9.80 -2.45
CA PHE A 56 -4.72 10.13 -3.71
C PHE A 56 -5.53 11.42 -3.60
N ASP A 57 -5.66 12.12 -4.74
CA ASP A 57 -6.76 13.06 -4.96
C ASP A 57 -8.04 12.23 -5.15
N LEU A 58 -8.83 12.10 -4.09
CA LEU A 58 -10.02 11.24 -4.08
C LEU A 58 -11.07 11.66 -5.12
N PRO A 59 -11.45 12.96 -5.25
CA PRO A 59 -12.38 13.38 -6.31
C PRO A 59 -11.93 12.99 -7.72
N LYS A 60 -10.65 13.19 -8.05
CA LYS A 60 -10.10 12.80 -9.36
C LYS A 60 -10.09 11.28 -9.53
N PHE A 61 -9.68 10.55 -8.49
CA PHE A 61 -9.67 9.09 -8.47
C PHE A 61 -11.07 8.51 -8.71
N ASP A 62 -12.09 9.00 -8.00
CA ASP A 62 -13.46 8.50 -8.11
C ASP A 62 -14.05 8.74 -9.50
N LYS A 63 -13.76 9.91 -10.10
CA LYS A 63 -14.15 10.22 -11.48
C LYS A 63 -13.55 9.23 -12.47
N LEU A 64 -12.24 9.00 -12.37
CA LEU A 64 -11.53 8.03 -13.23
C LEU A 64 -12.04 6.61 -13.02
N ALA A 65 -12.22 6.17 -11.77
CA ALA A 65 -12.75 4.85 -11.46
C ALA A 65 -14.13 4.62 -12.10
N LYS A 66 -15.02 5.62 -12.07
CA LYS A 66 -16.35 5.56 -12.71
C LYS A 66 -16.30 5.48 -14.24
N HIS A 67 -15.30 6.08 -14.89
CA HIS A 67 -15.09 5.97 -16.33
C HIS A 67 -14.53 4.60 -16.73
N LEU A 68 -13.63 4.04 -15.93
CA LEU A 68 -12.96 2.78 -16.22
C LEU A 68 -13.83 1.55 -15.94
N LEU A 69 -14.59 1.56 -14.84
CA LEU A 69 -15.39 0.41 -14.40
C LEU A 69 -16.53 0.11 -15.38
N ARG A 70 -16.69 -1.18 -15.71
CA ARG A 70 -17.84 -1.68 -16.50
C ARG A 70 -19.17 -1.25 -15.89
N LYS A 71 -20.14 -0.87 -16.73
CA LYS A 71 -21.49 -0.52 -16.31
C LYS A 71 -22.28 -1.74 -15.80
N PRO A 72 -23.18 -1.57 -14.81
CA PRO A 72 -23.64 -0.30 -14.22
C PRO A 72 -22.68 0.36 -13.22
N GLY A 73 -21.48 -0.18 -13.02
CA GLY A 73 -20.43 0.40 -12.15
C GLY A 73 -20.43 -0.21 -10.75
N GLY A 74 -19.40 0.10 -9.96
CA GLY A 74 -19.32 -0.23 -8.53
C GLY A 74 -19.79 0.94 -7.66
N HIS A 75 -20.44 0.65 -6.53
CA HIS A 75 -20.77 1.64 -5.49
C HIS A 75 -19.81 1.56 -4.31
N GLU A 76 -19.66 2.61 -3.51
CA GLU A 76 -18.85 2.55 -2.29
C GLU A 76 -19.44 1.53 -1.30
N GLY A 77 -18.60 0.62 -0.82
CA GLY A 77 -18.96 -0.33 0.24
C GLY A 77 -18.97 0.32 1.62
N LYS A 78 -19.60 -0.34 2.59
CA LYS A 78 -19.41 0.02 3.99
C LYS A 78 -18.01 -0.41 4.47
N PRO A 79 -17.36 0.37 5.37
CA PRO A 79 -16.12 -0.06 5.98
C PRO A 79 -16.29 -1.42 6.66
N MET A 80 -15.42 -2.36 6.29
CA MET A 80 -15.29 -3.65 6.96
C MET A 80 -13.92 -3.73 7.61
N GLN A 81 -13.89 -4.06 8.90
CA GLN A 81 -12.64 -4.33 9.59
C GLN A 81 -12.06 -5.66 9.10
N LEU A 82 -10.75 -5.66 8.84
CA LEU A 82 -9.97 -6.84 8.49
C LEU A 82 -8.83 -7.00 9.48
N GLU A 83 -8.62 -8.23 9.91
CA GLU A 83 -7.42 -8.60 10.66
C GLU A 83 -6.49 -9.38 9.75
N ILE A 84 -5.24 -8.90 9.64
CA ILE A 84 -4.20 -9.53 8.84
C ILE A 84 -3.16 -10.08 9.83
N PRO A 85 -3.31 -11.34 10.27
CA PRO A 85 -2.34 -11.98 11.14
C PRO A 85 -1.08 -12.36 10.35
N LYS A 86 0.08 -12.18 10.98
CA LYS A 86 1.39 -12.64 10.50
C LYS A 86 2.15 -13.27 11.64
N GLU A 87 2.63 -14.49 11.44
CA GLU A 87 3.56 -15.13 12.37
C GLU A 87 4.98 -14.63 12.05
N LEU A 88 5.62 -13.99 13.03
CA LEU A 88 6.93 -13.38 12.86
C LEU A 88 7.86 -13.76 14.01
N LEU A 89 9.13 -13.96 13.67
CA LEU A 89 10.23 -13.88 14.62
C LEU A 89 10.50 -12.42 14.98
N PHE A 90 11.19 -12.18 16.10
CA PHE A 90 11.55 -10.82 16.54
C PHE A 90 12.30 -10.04 15.44
N GLU A 91 13.27 -10.68 14.79
CA GLU A 91 14.01 -10.07 13.67
C GLU A 91 13.08 -9.69 12.50
N GLY A 92 12.10 -10.53 12.19
CA GLY A 92 11.10 -10.25 11.16
C GLY A 92 10.22 -9.04 11.51
N TYR A 93 9.86 -8.90 12.78
CA TYR A 93 9.13 -7.74 13.27
C TYR A 93 9.97 -6.45 13.20
N LEU A 94 11.26 -6.49 13.57
CA LEU A 94 12.14 -5.33 13.40
C LEU A 94 12.31 -4.94 11.93
N LYS A 95 12.45 -5.91 11.01
CA LYS A 95 12.48 -5.64 9.57
C LYS A 95 11.19 -4.96 9.10
N PHE A 96 10.04 -5.43 9.58
CA PHE A 96 8.75 -4.82 9.29
C PHE A 96 8.67 -3.37 9.79
N LEU A 97 9.04 -3.08 11.05
CA LEU A 97 9.05 -1.71 11.59
C LEU A 97 9.95 -0.76 10.78
N LYS A 98 11.15 -1.23 10.43
CA LYS A 98 12.14 -0.48 9.63
C LYS A 98 11.67 -0.16 8.22
N SER A 99 10.68 -0.90 7.69
CA SER A 99 10.11 -0.67 6.36
C SER A 99 9.10 0.48 6.32
N SER A 100 8.67 1.02 7.47
CA SER A 100 7.70 2.11 7.53
C SER A 100 8.29 3.44 7.05
N SER A 101 7.47 4.26 6.40
CA SER A 101 7.84 5.62 5.98
C SER A 101 8.22 6.52 7.16
N ALA A 102 7.57 6.35 8.30
CA ALA A 102 7.91 7.07 9.54
C ALA A 102 9.33 6.75 10.03
N PHE A 103 9.74 5.47 9.98
CA PHE A 103 11.09 5.07 10.36
C PHE A 103 12.14 5.65 9.39
N ALA A 104 11.89 5.52 8.08
CA ALA A 104 12.78 6.09 7.06
C ALA A 104 12.94 7.62 7.25
N PHE A 105 11.83 8.33 7.46
CA PHE A 105 11.84 9.77 7.68
C PHE A 105 12.59 10.18 8.95
N ALA A 106 12.33 9.52 10.09
CA ALA A 106 13.04 9.81 11.33
C ALA A 106 14.55 9.62 11.16
N LYS A 107 14.97 8.55 10.48
CA LYS A 107 16.38 8.28 10.17
C LYS A 107 16.99 9.35 9.27
N GLU A 108 16.28 9.83 8.25
CA GLU A 108 16.73 10.95 7.41
C GLU A 108 16.91 12.25 8.22
N GLN A 109 16.11 12.45 9.28
CA GLN A 109 16.26 13.55 10.22
C GLN A 109 17.35 13.29 11.30
N GLY A 110 18.11 12.20 11.19
CA GLY A 110 19.15 11.83 12.15
C GLY A 110 18.63 11.24 13.47
N VAL A 111 17.34 10.90 13.54
CA VAL A 111 16.71 10.29 14.71
C VAL A 111 16.69 8.77 14.56
N ASP A 112 17.37 8.06 15.47
CA ASP A 112 17.31 6.60 15.54
C ASP A 112 16.16 6.14 16.45
N LEU A 113 15.05 5.70 15.84
CA LEU A 113 13.89 5.19 16.57
C LEU A 113 14.10 3.79 17.16
N LEU A 114 15.14 3.06 16.74
CA LEU A 114 15.44 1.71 17.20
C LEU A 114 16.88 1.65 17.71
N SER A 115 17.17 2.51 18.71
CA SER A 115 18.45 2.45 19.43
C SER A 115 18.67 1.07 20.04
N LYS A 116 19.92 0.76 20.40
CA LYS A 116 20.28 -0.53 21.00
C LYS A 116 19.44 -0.84 22.24
N GLU A 117 19.23 0.15 23.09
CA GLU A 117 18.45 0.03 24.33
C GLU A 117 16.98 -0.29 24.03
N VAL A 118 16.38 0.38 23.05
CA VAL A 118 15.00 0.12 22.62
C VAL A 118 14.86 -1.28 22.03
N ILE A 119 15.84 -1.73 21.24
CA ILE A 119 15.84 -3.09 20.68
C ILE A 119 15.91 -4.14 21.80
N GLU A 120 16.78 -3.95 22.79
CA GLU A 120 16.92 -4.87 23.92
C GLU A 120 15.63 -4.95 24.77
N GLU A 121 14.99 -3.80 25.05
CA GLU A 121 13.71 -3.75 25.75
C GLU A 121 12.58 -4.43 24.96
N LEU A 122 12.52 -4.18 23.65
CA LEU A 122 11.56 -4.81 22.76
C LEU A 122 11.76 -6.33 22.67
N GLU A 123 13.01 -6.80 22.57
CA GLU A 123 13.34 -8.24 22.50
C GLU A 123 12.95 -8.95 23.80
N SER A 124 13.25 -8.33 24.94
CA SER A 124 12.85 -8.82 26.25
C SER A 124 11.33 -8.96 26.35
N SER A 125 10.59 -7.91 25.98
CA SER A 125 9.12 -7.91 25.96
C SER A 125 8.54 -8.89 24.95
N TRP A 126 9.23 -9.14 23.84
CA TRP A 126 8.88 -10.15 22.85
C TRP A 126 8.97 -11.57 23.42
N GLY A 127 9.81 -11.78 24.43
CA GLY A 127 10.08 -13.08 25.05
C GLY A 127 11.23 -13.82 24.40
N GLY A 128 12.21 -13.09 23.86
CA GLY A 128 13.43 -13.62 23.24
C GLY A 128 13.36 -13.73 21.71
N PRO A 129 14.52 -13.80 21.04
CA PRO A 129 14.63 -13.61 19.59
C PRO A 129 14.12 -14.82 18.79
N SER A 130 14.10 -16.00 19.39
CA SER A 130 13.62 -17.25 18.78
C SER A 130 12.10 -17.44 18.86
N LYS A 131 11.40 -16.61 19.65
CA LYS A 131 9.97 -16.76 19.85
C LYS A 131 9.19 -16.22 18.66
N VAL A 132 8.36 -17.06 18.05
CA VAL A 132 7.38 -16.64 17.05
C VAL A 132 6.18 -16.02 17.77
N ARG A 133 5.74 -14.85 17.29
CA ARG A 133 4.51 -14.18 17.75
C ARG A 133 3.60 -13.93 16.56
N THR A 134 2.30 -14.02 16.79
CA THR A 134 1.28 -13.51 15.87
C THR A 134 1.17 -12.00 16.04
N VAL A 135 1.60 -11.26 15.03
CA VAL A 135 1.37 -9.82 14.92
C VAL A 135 0.13 -9.62 14.05
N THR A 136 -0.88 -8.94 14.59
CA THR A 136 -2.14 -8.71 13.88
C THR A 136 -2.23 -7.26 13.44
N TYR A 137 -2.24 -7.02 12.13
CA TYR A 137 -2.52 -5.70 11.59
C TYR A 137 -4.03 -5.55 11.39
N LYS A 138 -4.62 -4.51 11.99
CA LYS A 138 -6.02 -4.16 11.76
C LYS A 138 -6.10 -3.19 10.59
N ALA A 139 -6.63 -3.69 9.48
CA ALA A 139 -6.95 -2.90 8.31
C ALA A 139 -8.46 -2.64 8.24
N PHE A 140 -8.85 -1.74 7.37
CA PHE A 140 -10.23 -1.63 6.91
C PHE A 140 -10.26 -1.76 5.39
N MET A 141 -11.35 -2.32 4.88
CA MET A 141 -11.61 -2.41 3.45
C MET A 141 -12.95 -1.75 3.15
N LEU A 142 -12.99 -1.02 2.04
CA LEU A 142 -14.21 -0.55 1.40
C LEU A 142 -14.39 -1.40 0.14
N ALA A 143 -15.39 -2.27 0.14
CA ALA A 143 -15.67 -3.16 -0.98
C ALA A 143 -17.08 -2.89 -1.53
N GLY A 144 -17.12 -2.35 -2.73
CA GLY A 144 -18.32 -2.11 -3.51
C GLY A 144 -18.76 -3.31 -4.33
N THR A 145 -20.04 -3.44 -4.64
CA THR A 145 -20.51 -4.39 -5.67
C THR A 145 -21.27 -3.68 -6.78
N VAL A 146 -21.60 -4.39 -7.85
CA VAL A 146 -22.42 -3.88 -8.94
C VAL A 146 -23.90 -4.03 -8.53
N THR A 147 -24.64 -2.93 -8.41
CA THR A 147 -26.10 -3.00 -8.27
C THR A 147 -26.72 -3.33 -9.63
N LYS A 148 -27.46 -4.43 -9.71
CA LYS A 148 -28.27 -4.80 -10.89
C LYS A 148 -29.41 -3.82 -11.12
#